data_AF-A0A938QVJ6-F1
#
_entry.id   AF-A0A938QVJ6-F1
#
_cell.length_a   1.000
_cell.length_b   1.000
_cell.length_c   1.000
_cell.angle_alpha   90.00
_cell.angle_beta   90.00
_cell.angle_gamma   90.00
#
_symmetry.space_group_name_H-M   'P 1'
#
loop_
_entity.id
_entity.type
_entity.pdbx_description
1 polymer ?
#
loop_
_entity_poly.entity_id
_entity_poly.type
_entity_poly.pdbx_seq_one_letter_code
_entity_poly.pdbx_strand_id
1 'polypeptide(L)'
;MQWSRTPPRDIDAVAKRLRASSKFFKFLGSVRDELFADGFENELVAAYAPRGQEPSPPALLAMVTLLQRHESVSDAEAVDLAENDRRWQLVLSCLGCGRAPFGQGNLVRFRMG
;
A
#
# COMPACT_ATOMS: atom_id res chain seq x y z
N MET A 1 -4.61 14.26 1.66
CA MET A 1 -5.03 12.84 1.50
C MET A 1 -4.34 12.04 2.60
N GLN A 2 -5.04 11.71 3.68
CA GLN A 2 -4.51 10.78 4.70
C GLN A 2 -4.86 9.36 4.30
N TRP A 3 -3.91 8.45 4.41
CA TRP A 3 -4.14 7.01 4.41
C TRP A 3 -5.25 6.70 5.41
N SER A 4 -6.27 5.94 4.99
CA SER A 4 -7.45 5.69 5.80
C SER A 4 -7.08 4.97 7.09
N ARG A 5 -7.08 5.68 8.22
CA ARG A 5 -6.80 5.16 9.57
C ARG A 5 -7.85 4.17 10.09
N THR A 6 -8.86 3.86 9.30
CA THR A 6 -9.92 2.92 9.70
C THR A 6 -9.72 1.63 8.91
N PRO A 7 -9.08 0.60 9.50
CA PRO A 7 -9.08 -0.72 8.91
C PRO A 7 -10.54 -1.18 8.70
N PRO A 8 -10.90 -1.70 7.52
CA PRO A 8 -12.18 -2.41 7.36
C PRO A 8 -12.33 -3.44 8.49
N ARG A 9 -13.53 -3.60 9.04
CA ARG A 9 -13.87 -4.53 10.16
C ARG A 9 -13.43 -6.00 9.97
N ASP A 10 -12.88 -6.37 8.81
CA ASP A 10 -12.54 -7.73 8.41
C ASP A 10 -11.02 -7.95 8.15
N ILE A 11 -10.14 -6.97 8.41
CA ILE A 11 -8.68 -7.15 8.18
C ILE A 11 -8.11 -8.33 8.98
N ASP A 12 -8.41 -8.43 10.27
CA ASP A 12 -7.91 -9.51 11.11
C ASP A 12 -8.45 -10.87 10.70
N ALA A 13 -9.73 -10.94 10.31
CA ALA A 13 -10.35 -12.17 9.87
C ALA A 13 -9.86 -12.58 8.47
N VAL A 14 -9.57 -11.65 7.55
CA VAL A 14 -8.86 -11.95 6.31
C VAL A 14 -7.43 -12.44 6.60
N ALA A 15 -6.68 -11.75 7.45
CA ALA A 15 -5.31 -12.13 7.81
C ALA A 15 -5.23 -13.54 8.41
N LYS A 16 -6.20 -13.92 9.26
CA LYS A 16 -6.31 -15.28 9.82
C LYS A 16 -6.54 -16.35 8.75
N ARG A 17 -7.28 -16.04 7.68
CA ARG A 17 -7.59 -16.97 6.57
C ARG A 17 -6.44 -17.13 5.56
N LEU A 18 -5.49 -16.19 5.51
CA LEU A 18 -4.34 -16.30 4.62
C LEU A 18 -3.42 -17.47 5.02
N ARG A 19 -2.79 -18.09 4.01
CA ARG A 19 -1.87 -19.21 4.20
C ARG A 19 -0.68 -18.83 5.08
N ALA A 20 -0.04 -19.85 5.66
CA ALA A 20 1.16 -19.67 6.47
C ALA A 20 2.35 -19.10 5.68
N SER A 21 2.37 -19.21 4.35
CA SER A 21 3.39 -18.57 3.50
C SER A 21 3.24 -17.05 3.41
N SER A 22 2.09 -16.48 3.75
CA SER A 22 1.83 -15.05 3.67
C SER A 22 2.32 -14.25 4.89
N LYS A 23 3.36 -14.73 5.60
CA LYS A 23 3.81 -14.13 6.87
C LYS A 23 4.18 -12.66 6.72
N PHE A 24 4.87 -12.31 5.64
CA PHE A 24 5.26 -10.94 5.35
C PHE A 24 4.04 -10.02 5.21
N PHE A 25 3.04 -10.42 4.43
CA PHE A 25 1.80 -9.65 4.26
C PHE A 25 1.03 -9.48 5.57
N LYS A 26 0.95 -10.54 6.39
CA LYS A 26 0.29 -10.47 7.71
C LYS A 26 1.00 -9.49 8.62
N PHE A 27 2.33 -9.59 8.70
CA PHE A 27 3.16 -8.70 9.50
C PHE A 27 3.06 -7.26 9.03
N LEU A 28 3.26 -7.02 7.73
CA LEU A 28 3.25 -5.68 7.17
C LEU A 28 1.86 -5.03 7.31
N GLY A 29 0.79 -5.81 7.12
CA GLY A 29 -0.58 -5.36 7.38
C GLY A 29 -0.85 -5.02 8.85
N SER A 30 -0.24 -5.72 9.81
CA SER A 30 -0.45 -5.45 11.24
C SER A 30 0.30 -4.21 11.74
N VAL A 31 1.46 -3.89 11.16
CA VAL A 31 2.28 -2.74 11.60
C VAL A 31 2.08 -1.49 10.75
N ARG A 32 1.30 -1.55 9.67
CA ARG A 32 1.18 -0.46 8.68
C ARG A 32 0.80 0.90 9.29
N ASP A 33 -0.09 0.90 10.29
CA ASP A 33 -0.62 2.14 10.86
C ASP A 33 0.40 2.73 11.84
N GLU A 34 1.23 1.87 12.46
CA GLU A 34 2.36 2.27 13.30
C GLU A 34 3.51 2.84 12.45
N LEU A 35 3.77 2.28 11.26
CA LEU A 35 4.85 2.71 10.37
C LEU A 35 4.74 4.19 9.95
N PHE A 36 3.52 4.74 9.86
CA PHE A 36 3.26 6.12 9.45
C PHE A 36 2.64 6.98 10.55
N ALA A 37 2.71 6.53 11.80
CA ALA A 37 2.25 7.27 12.97
C ALA A 37 3.14 8.50 13.26
N ASP A 38 2.79 9.22 14.33
CA ASP A 38 3.63 10.27 14.95
C ASP A 38 4.14 11.37 14.01
N GLY A 39 3.35 11.70 12.99
CA GLY A 39 3.66 12.77 12.05
C GLY A 39 4.56 12.36 10.88
N PHE A 40 5.06 11.13 10.85
CA PHE A 40 5.86 10.63 9.72
C PHE A 40 5.09 10.66 8.40
N GLU A 41 3.77 10.38 8.42
CA GLU A 41 2.92 10.55 7.24
C GLU A 41 2.96 11.99 6.70
N ASN A 42 2.97 12.99 7.58
CA ASN A 42 3.01 14.40 7.17
C ASN A 42 4.36 14.77 6.58
N GLU A 43 5.45 14.27 7.15
CA GLU A 43 6.80 14.45 6.61
C GLU A 43 6.92 13.83 5.21
N LEU A 44 6.37 12.63 5.04
CA LEU A 44 6.37 11.92 3.77
C LEU A 44 5.51 12.64 2.71
N VAL A 45 4.37 13.21 3.11
CA VAL A 45 3.56 14.09 2.26
C VAL A 45 4.30 15.37 1.88
N ALA A 46 5.05 15.97 2.79
CA ALA A 46 5.83 17.17 2.50
C ALA A 46 6.98 16.89 1.52
N ALA A 47 7.61 15.71 1.60
CA ALA A 47 8.64 15.28 0.65
C ALA A 47 8.06 14.93 -0.73
N TYR A 48 6.83 14.41 -0.78
CA TYR A 48 6.18 13.98 -2.01
C TYR A 48 5.17 14.99 -2.56
N ALA A 49 5.63 15.85 -3.48
CA ALA A 49 4.79 16.81 -4.21
C ALA A 49 4.77 16.53 -5.72
N PRO A 50 3.97 15.56 -6.23
CA PRO A 50 4.01 15.20 -7.63
C PRO A 50 3.42 16.31 -8.52
N ARG A 51 4.07 16.56 -9.67
CA ARG A 51 3.64 17.55 -10.66
C ARG A 51 2.70 16.91 -11.69
N GLY A 52 1.58 17.59 -12.01
CA GLY A 52 0.74 17.28 -13.18
C GLY A 52 -0.20 16.08 -13.07
N GLN A 53 -0.38 15.47 -11.90
CA GLN A 53 -1.45 14.50 -11.63
C GLN A 53 -1.89 14.60 -10.17
N GLU A 54 -3.11 14.16 -9.88
CA GLU A 54 -3.58 14.02 -8.50
C GLU A 54 -2.65 13.04 -7.74
N PRO A 55 -2.01 13.47 -6.64
CA PRO A 55 -1.08 12.64 -5.88
C PRO A 55 -1.79 11.42 -5.29
N SER A 56 -1.23 10.22 -5.43
CA SER A 56 -1.62 9.12 -4.53
C SER A 56 -1.00 9.35 -3.13
N PRO A 57 -1.62 8.85 -2.04
CA PRO A 57 -1.03 8.97 -0.70
C PRO A 57 0.40 8.38 -0.67
N PRO A 58 1.43 9.09 -0.21
CA PRO A 58 2.80 8.57 -0.26
C PRO A 58 3.02 7.38 0.67
N ALA A 59 2.31 7.31 1.80
CA ALA A 59 2.30 6.12 2.65
C ALA A 59 1.83 4.87 1.89
N LEU A 60 0.84 5.01 0.99
CA LEU A 60 0.41 3.94 0.10
C LEU A 60 1.52 3.52 -0.86
N LEU A 61 2.18 4.47 -1.50
CA LEU A 61 3.24 4.18 -2.46
C LEU A 61 4.47 3.56 -1.79
N ALA A 62 4.77 3.94 -0.54
CA ALA A 62 5.81 3.32 0.28
C ALA A 62 5.48 1.84 0.55
N MET A 63 4.25 1.54 0.96
CA MET A 63 3.80 0.16 1.20
C MET A 63 3.85 -0.67 -0.09
N VAL A 64 3.40 -0.12 -1.21
CA VAL A 64 3.51 -0.78 -2.53
C VAL A 64 4.97 -1.08 -2.86
N THR A 65 5.89 -0.14 -2.61
CA THR A 65 7.31 -0.33 -2.89
C THR A 65 7.91 -1.48 -2.07
N LEU A 66 7.50 -1.63 -0.81
CA LEU A 66 7.90 -2.78 0.03
C LEU A 66 7.38 -4.11 -0.54
N LEU A 67 6.12 -4.14 -0.97
CA LEU A 67 5.51 -5.33 -1.58
C LEU A 67 6.18 -5.70 -2.91
N GLN A 68 6.48 -4.71 -3.75
CA GLN A 68 7.19 -4.91 -5.01
C GLN A 68 8.56 -5.54 -4.79
N ARG A 69 9.30 -5.05 -3.79
CA ARG A 69 10.61 -5.61 -3.46
C ARG A 69 10.50 -7.03 -2.91
N HIS A 70 9.48 -7.29 -2.10
CA HIS A 70 9.25 -8.62 -1.53
C HIS A 70 8.92 -9.68 -2.59
N GLU A 71 8.01 -9.37 -3.51
CA GLU A 71 7.55 -10.30 -4.56
C GLU A 71 8.40 -10.20 -5.85
N SER A 72 9.35 -9.25 -5.91
CA SER A 72 10.19 -8.98 -7.09
C SER A 72 9.39 -8.68 -8.37
N VAL A 73 8.39 -7.80 -8.27
CA VAL A 73 7.46 -7.47 -9.35
C VAL A 73 7.67 -6.05 -9.88
N SER A 74 7.31 -5.85 -11.15
CA SER A 74 7.34 -4.56 -11.85
C SER A 74 6.25 -3.58 -11.37
N ASP A 75 6.29 -2.34 -11.87
CA ASP A 75 5.26 -1.33 -11.56
C ASP A 75 3.90 -1.66 -12.16
N ALA A 76 3.89 -2.34 -13.32
CA ALA A 76 2.64 -2.79 -13.94
C ALA A 76 2.02 -3.95 -13.14
N GLU A 77 2.82 -4.96 -12.81
CA GLU A 77 2.38 -6.09 -11.98
C GLU A 77 1.93 -5.63 -10.59
N ALA A 78 2.53 -4.57 -10.02
CA ALA A 78 2.08 -4.01 -8.75
C ALA A 78 0.64 -3.47 -8.81
N VAL A 79 0.27 -2.83 -9.94
CA VAL A 79 -1.10 -2.36 -10.17
C VAL A 79 -2.05 -3.57 -10.27
N ASP A 80 -1.68 -4.58 -11.06
CA ASP A 80 -2.48 -5.79 -11.24
C ASP A 80 -2.67 -6.55 -9.92
N LEU A 81 -1.62 -6.66 -9.10
CA LEU A 81 -1.67 -7.32 -7.79
C LEU A 81 -2.48 -6.51 -6.77
N ALA A 82 -2.41 -5.19 -6.78
CA ALA A 82 -3.26 -4.35 -5.94
C ALA A 82 -4.75 -4.51 -6.27
N GLU A 83 -5.08 -4.83 -7.52
CA GLU A 83 -6.45 -5.12 -7.97
C GLU A 83 -6.90 -6.54 -7.66
N ASN A 84 -6.02 -7.53 -7.84
CA ASN A 84 -6.44 -8.93 -7.91
C ASN A 84 -5.94 -9.82 -6.77
N ASP A 85 -4.93 -9.38 -6.01
CA ASP A 85 -4.35 -10.16 -4.92
C ASP A 85 -4.87 -9.69 -3.55
N ARG A 86 -5.56 -10.60 -2.86
CA ARG A 86 -6.17 -10.30 -1.55
C ARG A 86 -5.13 -10.04 -0.45
N ARG A 87 -3.91 -10.56 -0.57
CA ARG A 87 -2.80 -10.29 0.36
C ARG A 87 -2.30 -8.86 0.17
N TRP A 88 -2.18 -8.41 -1.07
CA TRP A 88 -1.86 -7.02 -1.38
C TRP A 88 -2.95 -6.08 -0.88
N GLN A 89 -4.21 -6.36 -1.19
CA GLN A 89 -5.33 -5.53 -0.73
C GLN A 89 -5.44 -5.44 0.80
N LEU A 90 -5.07 -6.50 1.52
CA LEU A 90 -4.97 -6.49 2.98
C LEU A 90 -3.96 -5.42 3.46
N VAL A 91 -2.74 -5.48 2.92
CA VAL A 91 -1.65 -4.57 3.27
C VAL A 91 -2.00 -3.13 2.89
N LEU A 92 -2.59 -2.95 1.71
CA LEU A 92 -2.94 -1.64 1.15
C LEU A 92 -4.26 -1.05 1.69
N SER A 93 -4.90 -1.70 2.66
CA SER A 93 -6.20 -1.30 3.22
C SER A 93 -7.34 -1.15 2.19
N CYS A 94 -7.28 -1.90 1.09
CA CYS A 94 -8.23 -1.81 -0.03
C CYS A 94 -8.92 -3.15 -0.33
N LEU A 95 -9.23 -3.93 0.71
CA LEU A 95 -9.92 -5.22 0.59
C LEU A 95 -11.22 -5.10 -0.21
N GLY A 96 -11.32 -5.85 -1.31
CA GLY A 96 -12.50 -5.88 -2.18
C GLY A 96 -12.58 -4.74 -3.19
N CYS A 97 -11.56 -3.87 -3.29
CA CYS A 97 -11.51 -2.87 -4.36
C CYS A 97 -11.37 -3.55 -5.72
N GLY A 98 -12.21 -3.15 -6.68
CA GLY A 98 -12.15 -3.62 -8.07
C GLY A 98 -11.21 -2.81 -8.97
N ARG A 99 -10.46 -1.86 -8.39
CA ARG A 99 -9.47 -1.02 -9.08
C ARG A 99 -8.35 -0.65 -8.12
N ALA A 100 -7.12 -0.54 -8.62
CA ALA A 100 -5.96 -0.18 -7.82
C ALA A 100 -6.12 1.25 -7.28
N PRO A 101 -5.71 1.52 -6.03
CA PRO A 101 -5.73 2.86 -5.46
C PRO A 101 -4.60 3.77 -5.99
N PHE A 102 -3.79 3.27 -6.92
CA PHE A 102 -2.71 3.99 -7.59
C PHE A 102 -2.55 3.48 -9.03
N GLY A 103 -2.02 4.32 -9.92
CA GLY A 103 -1.52 3.91 -11.24
C GLY A 103 0.00 3.76 -11.28
N GLN A 104 0.51 3.05 -12.30
CA GLN A 104 1.93 2.77 -12.51
C GLN A 104 2.83 4.03 -12.41
N GLY A 105 2.40 5.14 -13.02
CA GLY A 105 3.17 6.39 -13.03
C GLY A 105 3.38 7.03 -11.65
N ASN A 106 2.55 6.69 -10.65
CA ASN A 106 2.73 7.17 -9.28
C ASN A 106 4.00 6.59 -8.65
N LEU A 107 4.29 5.31 -8.91
CA LEU A 107 5.45 4.62 -8.34
C LEU A 107 6.77 5.17 -8.87
N VAL A 108 6.84 5.42 -10.18
CA VAL A 108 8.02 6.04 -10.81
C VAL A 108 8.28 7.41 -10.19
N ARG A 109 7.23 8.25 -10.06
CA ARG A 109 7.35 9.60 -9.48
C ARG A 109 7.71 9.58 -8.00
N PHE A 110 7.14 8.64 -7.25
CA PHE A 110 7.42 8.50 -5.82
C PHE A 110 8.89 8.19 -5.54
N ARG A 111 9.54 7.39 -6.39
CA ARG A 111 10.98 7.06 -6.23
C ARG A 111 11.94 8.14 -6.73
N MET A 112 11.45 9.09 -7.53
CA MET A 112 12.25 10.21 -8.04
C MET A 112 12.09 11.49 -7.21
N GLY A 113 11.16 11.50 -6.25
CA GLY A 113 10.85 12.63 -5.37
C GLY A 113 11.90 12.87 -4.31
#